data_AF-A8IQZ0-F1
#
_entry.id   AF-A8IQZ0-F1
#
_cell.length_a   1.000
_cell.length_b   1.000
_cell.length_c   1.000
_cell.angle_alpha   90.00
_cell.angle_beta   90.00
_cell.angle_gamma   90.00
#
_symmetry.space_group_name_H-M   'P 1'
#
loop_
_entity.id
_entity.type
_entity.pdbx_description
1 polymer ?
#
loop_
_entity_poly.entity_id
_entity_poly.type
_entity_poly.pdbx_seq_one_letter_code
_entity_poly.pdbx_strand_id
1 'polypeptide(L)'
;MAEDLVAFAKATLQPVLEIASLGDLYSFYKKVPVQYALIGHCLFVATMAPDFKKSFLVHFWLTFLAGFGGGVFSSLLMMDPVNAPISLFASNSLGVTWFICWWLMTYAPFGVFERVHSIPPMKALTKLCVTFMRANLIISRVDLAVTKYPGVIAAPLILGTIAGAGGKLITDGIRGGWGALPGSAEATAPTFVWRSAALAAAGYWGVCKYTNLLSSQEAAAVVITVLLLHSIFSDLVGPAAADFTYPVARLAHAVTLVPMPSVAAAGLAASSKAAKKAAEQQQAKAAAKTTTAQPAVSAASSGAAAKQSLAAVAPTKSSTGKNNVNGVSLKADSSTAKNGKQESKKKK
;
A
#
# COMPACT_ATOMS: atom_id res chain seq x y z
N MET A 1 33.17 9.96 -15.61
CA MET A 1 31.80 10.07 -15.07
C MET A 1 30.79 9.22 -15.83
N ALA A 2 30.55 9.42 -17.14
CA ALA A 2 29.57 8.60 -17.88
C ALA A 2 30.02 7.13 -18.03
N GLU A 3 31.28 6.89 -18.35
CA GLU A 3 31.85 5.53 -18.46
C GLU A 3 31.85 4.80 -17.10
N ASP A 4 32.18 5.50 -16.01
CA ASP A 4 32.14 4.95 -14.65
C ASP A 4 30.71 4.54 -14.25
N LEU A 5 29.71 5.34 -14.64
CA LEU A 5 28.30 5.04 -14.37
C LEU A 5 27.82 3.82 -15.15
N VAL A 6 28.24 3.68 -16.42
CA VAL A 6 27.92 2.51 -17.25
C VAL A 6 28.63 1.26 -16.73
N ALA A 7 29.89 1.36 -16.33
CA ALA A 7 30.64 0.26 -15.74
C ALA A 7 30.00 -0.20 -14.41
N PHE A 8 29.60 0.74 -13.55
CA PHE A 8 28.89 0.46 -12.32
C PHE A 8 27.52 -0.19 -12.58
N ALA A 9 26.75 0.33 -13.53
CA ALA A 9 25.45 -0.24 -13.91
C ALA A 9 25.61 -1.66 -14.46
N LYS A 10 26.61 -1.89 -15.32
CA LYS A 10 26.92 -3.22 -15.86
C LYS A 10 27.34 -4.18 -14.76
N ALA A 11 28.24 -3.78 -13.86
CA ALA A 11 28.65 -4.59 -12.71
C ALA A 11 27.47 -4.93 -11.78
N THR A 12 26.54 -3.99 -11.61
CA THR A 12 25.33 -4.17 -10.79
C THR A 12 24.32 -5.09 -11.47
N LEU A 13 24.21 -5.05 -12.81
CA LEU A 13 23.28 -5.87 -13.60
C LEU A 13 23.83 -7.24 -13.98
N GLN A 14 25.15 -7.42 -13.97
CA GLN A 14 25.80 -8.69 -14.31
C GLN A 14 25.25 -9.89 -13.52
N PRO A 15 25.05 -9.84 -12.19
CA PRO A 15 24.43 -10.96 -11.47
C PRO A 15 22.98 -11.24 -11.88
N VAL A 16 22.28 -10.27 -12.48
CA VAL A 16 20.93 -10.44 -13.02
C VAL A 16 20.98 -11.09 -14.42
N LEU A 17 22.01 -10.78 -15.21
CA LEU A 17 22.21 -11.36 -16.54
C LEU A 17 22.68 -12.82 -16.51
N GLU A 18 23.34 -13.24 -15.42
CA GLU A 18 23.83 -14.61 -15.22
C GLU A 18 22.74 -15.58 -14.69
N ILE A 19 21.49 -15.12 -14.57
CA ILE A 19 20.37 -15.96 -14.10
C ILE A 19 19.97 -16.94 -15.21
N ALA A 20 20.49 -18.17 -15.10
CA ALA A 20 20.21 -19.25 -16.05
C ALA A 20 18.95 -20.06 -15.71
N SER A 21 18.50 -20.04 -14.45
CA SER A 21 17.34 -20.81 -13.99
C SER A 21 16.37 -20.00 -13.11
N LEU A 22 15.12 -20.46 -13.03
CA LEU A 22 14.11 -19.88 -12.13
C LEU A 22 14.49 -20.04 -10.64
N GLY A 23 15.24 -21.10 -10.29
CA GLY A 23 15.76 -21.31 -8.95
C GLY A 23 16.82 -20.28 -8.55
N ASP A 24 17.69 -19.89 -9.49
CA ASP A 24 18.68 -18.83 -9.27
C ASP A 24 18.00 -17.48 -9.08
N LEU A 25 16.93 -17.22 -9.84
CA LEU A 25 16.11 -16.02 -9.70
C LEU A 25 15.45 -15.93 -8.32
N TYR A 26 14.90 -17.03 -7.81
CA TYR A 26 14.38 -17.08 -6.44
C TYR A 26 15.47 -16.81 -5.40
N SER A 27 16.64 -17.42 -5.59
CA SER A 27 17.80 -17.24 -4.70
C SER A 27 18.29 -15.78 -4.71
N PHE A 28 18.23 -15.11 -5.86
CA PHE A 28 18.49 -13.69 -5.98
C PHE A 28 17.48 -12.86 -5.17
N TYR A 29 16.17 -13.13 -5.32
CA TYR A 29 15.15 -12.44 -4.52
C TYR A 29 15.35 -12.64 -3.00
N LYS A 30 15.80 -13.82 -2.58
CA LYS A 30 16.09 -14.12 -1.17
C LYS A 30 17.30 -13.35 -0.62
N LYS A 31 18.25 -12.94 -1.48
CA LYS A 31 19.38 -12.09 -1.09
C LYS A 31 18.97 -10.65 -0.78
N VAL A 32 17.81 -10.20 -1.27
CA VAL A 32 17.31 -8.84 -0.98
C VAL A 32 16.97 -8.73 0.51
N PRO A 33 17.64 -7.84 1.28
CA PRO A 33 17.36 -7.71 2.70
C PRO A 33 15.94 -7.20 2.92
N VAL A 34 15.13 -7.98 3.64
CA VAL A 34 13.72 -7.70 3.90
C VAL A 34 13.53 -6.31 4.55
N GLN A 35 14.49 -5.86 5.35
CA GLN A 35 14.42 -4.54 5.99
C GLN A 35 14.42 -3.39 4.98
N TYR A 36 15.19 -3.48 3.90
CA TYR A 36 15.19 -2.44 2.86
C TYR A 36 13.88 -2.45 2.06
N ALA A 37 13.38 -3.65 1.73
CA ALA A 37 12.06 -3.78 1.10
C ALA A 37 10.93 -3.25 2.00
N LEU A 38 11.02 -3.47 3.32
CA LEU A 38 10.07 -2.95 4.29
C LEU A 38 10.12 -1.43 4.38
N ILE A 39 11.30 -0.82 4.47
CA ILE A 39 11.45 0.65 4.49
C ILE A 39 10.86 1.25 3.20
N GLY A 40 11.21 0.70 2.03
CA GLY A 40 10.67 1.16 0.75
C GLY A 40 9.14 1.01 0.66
N HIS A 41 8.60 -0.10 1.17
CA HIS A 41 7.17 -0.32 1.28
C HIS A 41 6.50 0.73 2.18
N CYS A 42 7.03 0.96 3.39
CA CYS A 42 6.50 1.94 4.34
C CYS A 42 6.52 3.37 3.77
N LEU A 43 7.61 3.77 3.11
CA LEU A 43 7.72 5.09 2.48
C LEU A 43 6.67 5.29 1.38
N PHE A 44 6.44 4.30 0.52
CA PHE A 44 5.41 4.39 -0.51
C PHE A 44 4.00 4.46 0.09
N VAL A 45 3.71 3.57 1.04
CA VAL A 45 2.38 3.47 1.67
C VAL A 45 2.04 4.74 2.44
N ALA A 46 3.02 5.41 3.06
CA ALA A 46 2.81 6.68 3.73
C ALA A 46 2.34 7.82 2.80
N THR A 47 2.52 7.69 1.48
CA THR A 47 1.99 8.65 0.49
C THR A 47 0.55 8.38 0.08
N MET A 48 -0.02 7.25 0.51
CA MET A 48 -1.41 6.92 0.21
C MET A 48 -2.35 7.79 1.05
N ALA A 49 -3.61 7.89 0.63
CA ALA A 49 -4.66 8.61 1.37
C ALA A 49 -4.35 10.09 1.69
N PRO A 50 -3.91 10.91 0.71
CA PRO A 50 -3.57 12.32 0.95
C PRO A 50 -4.76 13.13 1.50
N ASP A 51 -5.99 12.70 1.23
CA ASP A 51 -7.22 13.32 1.70
C ASP A 51 -7.30 13.43 3.23
N PHE A 52 -6.66 12.48 3.94
CA PHE A 52 -6.68 12.42 5.40
C PHE A 52 -5.43 13.02 6.06
N LYS A 53 -4.51 13.64 5.30
CA LYS A 53 -3.22 14.17 5.83
C LYS A 53 -3.39 15.13 7.02
N LYS A 54 -4.53 15.84 7.11
CA LYS A 54 -4.86 16.75 8.22
C LYS A 54 -5.28 16.02 9.51
N SER A 55 -5.75 14.78 9.41
CA SER A 55 -6.26 13.98 10.52
C SER A 55 -5.20 12.97 10.94
N PHE A 56 -4.29 13.36 11.83
CA PHE A 56 -3.13 12.57 12.28
C PHE A 56 -3.46 11.08 12.48
N LEU A 57 -4.42 10.79 13.37
CA LEU A 57 -4.72 9.41 13.79
C LEU A 57 -5.38 8.60 12.67
N VAL A 58 -6.30 9.23 11.92
CA VAL A 58 -6.99 8.57 10.80
C VAL A 58 -6.00 8.29 9.68
N HIS A 59 -5.14 9.24 9.33
CA HIS A 59 -4.10 9.08 8.33
C HIS A 59 -3.14 7.95 8.70
N PHE A 60 -2.67 7.92 9.95
CA PHE A 60 -1.78 6.89 10.46
C PHE A 60 -2.37 5.48 10.27
N TRP A 61 -3.58 5.25 10.78
CA TRP A 61 -4.21 3.92 10.70
C TRP A 61 -4.65 3.56 9.29
N LEU A 62 -5.18 4.51 8.53
CA LEU A 62 -5.65 4.25 7.17
C LEU A 62 -4.49 3.89 6.23
N THR A 63 -3.36 4.60 6.32
CA THR A 63 -2.17 4.26 5.53
C THR A 63 -1.52 2.97 6.03
N PHE A 64 -1.46 2.74 7.35
CA PHE A 64 -1.00 1.46 7.90
C PHE A 64 -1.83 0.28 7.35
N LEU A 65 -3.15 0.39 7.38
CA LEU A 65 -4.06 -0.63 6.86
C LEU A 65 -3.99 -0.73 5.32
N ALA A 66 -3.67 0.34 4.60
CA ALA A 66 -3.42 0.26 3.16
C ALA A 66 -2.23 -0.63 2.80
N GLY A 67 -1.12 -0.49 3.54
CA GLY A 67 0.11 -1.27 3.29
C GLY A 67 0.06 -2.68 3.86
N PHE A 68 -0.36 -2.80 5.12
CA PHE A 68 -0.30 -4.05 5.89
C PHE A 68 -1.64 -4.77 6.00
N GLY A 69 -2.74 -4.18 5.52
CA GLY A 69 -4.08 -4.73 5.68
C GLY A 69 -4.27 -6.08 5.00
N GLY A 70 -3.51 -6.40 3.94
CA GLY A 70 -3.51 -7.76 3.37
C GLY A 70 -3.04 -8.81 4.39
N GLY A 71 -2.00 -8.50 5.15
CA GLY A 71 -1.45 -9.37 6.19
C GLY A 71 -2.35 -9.42 7.42
N VAL A 72 -2.90 -8.27 7.84
CA VAL A 72 -3.86 -8.19 8.95
C VAL A 72 -5.12 -8.98 8.62
N PHE A 73 -5.73 -8.75 7.45
CA PHE A 73 -7.01 -9.36 7.10
C PHE A 73 -6.89 -10.86 6.89
N SER A 74 -5.85 -11.32 6.18
CA SER A 74 -5.58 -12.75 6.03
C SER A 74 -5.31 -13.42 7.38
N SER A 75 -4.57 -12.78 8.29
CA SER A 75 -4.32 -13.32 9.63
C SER A 75 -5.60 -13.44 10.48
N LEU A 76 -6.48 -12.44 10.40
CA LEU A 76 -7.78 -12.47 11.07
C LEU A 76 -8.66 -13.62 10.56
N LEU A 77 -8.69 -13.86 9.25
CA LEU A 77 -9.46 -14.96 8.66
C LEU A 77 -8.89 -16.33 8.98
N MET A 78 -7.56 -16.45 9.14
CA MET A 78 -6.93 -17.71 9.51
C MET A 78 -7.10 -18.07 10.98
N MET A 79 -7.41 -17.08 11.84
CA MET A 79 -7.59 -17.25 13.29
C MET A 79 -6.44 -18.03 13.96
N ASP A 80 -5.21 -17.84 13.48
CA ASP A 80 -4.02 -18.56 13.95
C ASP A 80 -2.91 -17.57 14.36
N PRO A 81 -2.81 -17.22 15.64
CA PRO A 81 -1.82 -16.25 16.09
C PRO A 81 -0.39 -16.79 16.02
N VAL A 82 -0.20 -18.12 15.93
CA VAL A 82 1.14 -18.75 15.92
C VAL A 82 1.73 -18.71 14.52
N ASN A 83 0.97 -19.18 13.53
CA ASN A 83 1.47 -19.29 12.16
C ASN A 83 1.22 -18.04 11.32
N ALA A 84 0.27 -17.21 11.73
CA ALA A 84 -0.19 -16.03 11.02
C ALA A 84 -0.34 -14.85 11.98
N PRO A 85 0.74 -14.39 12.64
CA PRO A 85 0.64 -13.28 13.57
C PRO A 85 0.29 -12.00 12.82
N ILE A 86 -0.55 -11.17 13.45
CA ILE A 86 -0.88 -9.84 12.94
C ILE A 86 0.41 -9.02 12.91
N SER A 87 0.77 -8.50 11.74
CA SER A 87 2.07 -7.85 11.48
C SER A 87 2.45 -6.77 12.48
N LEU A 88 1.47 -6.01 12.99
CA LEU A 88 1.68 -4.97 14.00
C LEU A 88 2.18 -5.53 15.34
N PHE A 89 1.69 -6.69 15.75
CA PHE A 89 2.00 -7.31 17.04
C PHE A 89 3.09 -8.37 16.92
N ALA A 90 3.44 -8.79 15.70
CA ALA A 90 4.44 -9.80 15.44
C ALA A 90 5.88 -9.31 15.68
N SER A 91 6.17 -8.03 15.40
CA SER A 91 7.51 -7.48 15.50
C SER A 91 7.50 -6.00 15.83
N ASN A 92 8.14 -5.65 16.95
CA ASN A 92 8.35 -4.26 17.35
C ASN A 92 9.11 -3.47 16.27
N SER A 93 10.05 -4.12 15.57
CA SER A 93 10.83 -3.50 14.48
C SER A 93 9.94 -3.03 13.34
N LEU A 94 8.88 -3.77 13.01
CA LEU A 94 7.92 -3.36 11.96
C LEU A 94 7.14 -2.12 12.38
N GLY A 95 6.60 -2.11 13.60
CA GLY A 95 5.85 -0.96 14.13
C GLY A 95 6.69 0.31 14.20
N VAL A 96 7.94 0.20 14.68
CA VAL A 96 8.88 1.33 14.76
C VAL A 96 9.28 1.82 13.37
N THR A 97 9.60 0.91 12.45
CA THR A 97 9.96 1.27 11.06
C THR A 97 8.81 1.99 10.37
N TRP A 98 7.58 1.47 10.49
CA TRP A 98 6.39 2.12 9.97
C TRP A 98 6.20 3.52 10.55
N PHE A 99 6.26 3.67 11.88
CA PHE A 99 6.08 4.95 12.55
C PHE A 99 7.09 5.99 12.08
N ILE A 100 8.38 5.62 12.00
CA ILE A 100 9.45 6.51 11.54
C ILE A 100 9.22 6.92 10.08
N CYS A 101 9.00 5.97 9.17
CA CYS A 101 8.78 6.25 7.75
C CYS A 101 7.54 7.14 7.54
N TRP A 102 6.44 6.83 8.24
CA TRP A 102 5.21 7.62 8.16
C TRP A 102 5.40 9.03 8.69
N TRP A 103 6.09 9.19 9.82
CA TRP A 103 6.37 10.49 10.41
C TRP A 103 7.29 11.33 9.51
N LEU A 104 8.34 10.73 8.95
CA LEU A 104 9.24 11.40 8.00
C LEU A 104 8.50 11.87 6.75
N MET A 105 7.61 11.06 6.19
CA MET A 105 6.85 11.42 5.00
C MET A 105 5.79 12.50 5.27
N THR A 106 5.20 12.52 6.46
CA THR A 106 4.07 13.41 6.77
C THR A 106 4.51 14.72 7.42
N TYR A 107 5.50 14.68 8.31
CA TYR A 107 5.85 15.77 9.24
C TYR A 107 7.30 16.25 9.14
N ALA A 108 8.15 15.65 8.29
CA ALA A 108 9.52 16.14 8.17
C ALA A 108 9.54 17.63 7.80
N PRO A 109 10.43 18.42 8.43
CA PRO A 109 10.52 19.85 8.17
C PRO A 109 10.81 20.09 6.68
N PHE A 110 10.22 21.16 6.14
CA PHE A 110 10.34 21.56 4.73
C PHE A 110 9.84 20.55 3.69
N GLY A 111 9.20 19.44 4.11
CA GLY A 111 8.69 18.41 3.20
C GLY A 111 9.80 17.75 2.36
N VAL A 112 11.03 17.68 2.87
CA VAL A 112 12.20 17.17 2.12
C VAL A 112 11.96 15.74 1.63
N PHE A 113 11.49 14.86 2.51
CA PHE A 113 11.27 13.45 2.17
C PHE A 113 10.15 13.28 1.14
N GLU A 114 9.06 14.03 1.26
CA GLU A 114 7.97 14.03 0.29
C GLU A 114 8.47 14.49 -1.10
N ARG A 115 9.30 15.53 -1.15
CA ARG A 115 9.91 16.01 -2.40
C ARG A 115 10.86 14.99 -3.01
N VAL A 116 11.74 14.38 -2.20
CA VAL A 116 12.67 13.34 -2.68
C VAL A 116 11.91 12.12 -3.19
N HIS A 117 10.87 11.68 -2.48
CA HIS A 117 10.03 10.56 -2.89
C HIS A 117 9.23 10.86 -4.16
N SER A 118 8.82 12.12 -4.36
CA SER A 118 8.10 12.54 -5.57
C SER A 118 8.92 12.42 -6.86
N ILE A 119 10.25 12.28 -6.76
CA ILE A 119 11.13 12.06 -7.91
C ILE A 119 10.80 10.68 -8.52
N PRO A 120 10.48 10.59 -9.83
CA PRO A 120 10.00 9.36 -10.47
C PRO A 120 10.79 8.07 -10.18
N PRO A 121 12.13 8.02 -10.26
CA PRO A 121 12.90 6.83 -9.90
C PRO A 121 12.73 6.39 -8.43
N MET A 122 12.62 7.33 -7.48
CA MET A 122 12.40 6.99 -6.07
C MET A 122 10.99 6.44 -5.85
N LYS A 123 9.99 7.03 -6.51
CA LYS A 123 8.62 6.53 -6.49
C LYS A 123 8.53 5.13 -7.10
N ALA A 124 9.18 4.89 -8.23
CA ALA A 124 9.22 3.59 -8.89
C ALA A 124 9.91 2.54 -8.00
N LEU A 125 11.06 2.86 -7.42
CA LEU A 125 11.78 1.95 -6.51
C LEU A 125 10.93 1.54 -5.31
N THR A 126 10.32 2.51 -4.63
CA THR A 126 9.47 2.22 -3.46
C THR A 126 8.20 1.46 -3.85
N LYS A 127 7.63 1.70 -5.04
CA LYS A 127 6.53 0.91 -5.61
C LYS A 127 6.94 -0.55 -5.89
N LEU A 128 8.18 -0.78 -6.34
CA LEU A 128 8.73 -2.13 -6.51
C LEU A 128 8.83 -2.84 -5.16
N CYS A 129 9.27 -2.16 -4.11
CA CYS A 129 9.28 -2.72 -2.76
C CYS A 129 7.87 -3.12 -2.28
N VAL A 130 6.85 -2.30 -2.54
CA VAL A 130 5.46 -2.64 -2.23
C VAL A 130 5.02 -3.90 -2.97
N THR A 131 5.30 -3.95 -4.28
CA THR A 131 4.93 -5.08 -5.12
C THR A 131 5.65 -6.36 -4.71
N PHE A 132 6.94 -6.26 -4.37
CA PHE A 132 7.74 -7.37 -3.86
C PHE A 132 7.19 -7.93 -2.55
N MET A 133 6.90 -7.06 -1.57
CA MET A 133 6.33 -7.47 -0.28
C MET A 133 4.94 -8.10 -0.46
N ARG A 134 4.11 -7.53 -1.34
CA ARG A 134 2.79 -8.05 -1.69
C ARG A 134 2.88 -9.45 -2.32
N ALA A 135 3.79 -9.67 -3.26
CA ALA A 135 3.98 -10.97 -3.89
C ALA A 135 4.40 -12.05 -2.88
N ASN A 136 5.39 -11.75 -2.03
CA ASN A 136 5.83 -12.66 -0.97
C ASN A 136 4.70 -12.99 0.01
N LEU A 137 3.87 -11.99 0.35
CA LEU A 137 2.73 -12.20 1.23
C LEU A 137 1.67 -13.12 0.61
N ILE A 138 1.35 -12.95 -0.68
CA ILE A 138 0.42 -13.86 -1.40
C ILE A 138 0.94 -15.30 -1.34
N ILE A 139 2.20 -15.51 -1.72
CA ILE A 139 2.86 -16.83 -1.74
C ILE A 139 2.82 -17.48 -0.36
N SER A 140 3.28 -16.76 0.67
CA SER A 140 3.30 -17.25 2.05
C SER A 140 1.90 -17.64 2.55
N ARG A 141 0.86 -16.87 2.21
CA ARG A 141 -0.52 -17.18 2.64
C ARG A 141 -1.14 -18.33 1.86
N VAL A 142 -0.77 -18.52 0.60
CA VAL A 142 -1.16 -19.72 -0.15
C VAL A 142 -0.54 -20.97 0.47
N ASP A 143 0.77 -20.97 0.73
CA ASP A 143 1.44 -22.12 1.35
C ASP A 143 0.88 -22.44 2.75
N LEU A 144 0.61 -21.41 3.55
CA LEU A 144 0.02 -21.60 4.86
C LEU A 144 -1.43 -22.11 4.79
N ALA A 145 -2.21 -21.66 3.80
CA ALA A 145 -3.57 -22.16 3.60
C ALA A 145 -3.58 -23.63 3.15
N VAL A 146 -2.65 -24.04 2.29
CA VAL A 146 -2.53 -25.44 1.83
C VAL A 146 -2.16 -26.37 2.99
N THR A 147 -1.27 -25.94 3.87
CA THR A 147 -0.88 -26.74 5.05
C THR A 147 -2.01 -26.82 6.09
N LYS A 148 -2.76 -25.74 6.28
CA LYS A 148 -3.85 -25.68 7.27
C LYS A 148 -5.14 -26.35 6.80
N TYR A 149 -5.48 -26.23 5.52
CA TYR A 149 -6.70 -26.76 4.93
C TYR A 149 -6.37 -27.67 3.74
N PRO A 150 -5.73 -28.83 3.98
CA PRO A 150 -5.37 -29.75 2.90
C PRO A 150 -6.64 -30.21 2.16
N GLY A 151 -6.58 -30.23 0.83
CA GLY A 151 -7.70 -30.65 -0.04
C GLY A 151 -8.76 -29.59 -0.33
N VAL A 152 -8.80 -28.47 0.40
CA VAL A 152 -9.77 -27.39 0.15
C VAL A 152 -9.16 -26.36 -0.80
N ILE A 153 -9.51 -26.42 -2.09
CA ILE A 153 -8.97 -25.52 -3.14
C ILE A 153 -9.34 -24.05 -2.88
N ALA A 154 -10.54 -23.79 -2.37
CA ALA A 154 -11.03 -22.43 -2.13
C ALA A 154 -10.17 -21.68 -1.10
N ALA A 155 -9.63 -22.38 -0.08
CA ALA A 155 -8.88 -21.76 1.00
C ALA A 155 -7.61 -21.02 0.53
N PRO A 156 -6.65 -21.63 -0.19
CA PRO A 156 -5.48 -20.93 -0.72
C PRO A 156 -5.83 -19.84 -1.72
N LEU A 157 -6.84 -20.04 -2.57
CA LEU A 157 -7.25 -19.02 -3.54
C LEU A 157 -7.81 -17.77 -2.87
N ILE A 158 -8.72 -17.94 -1.92
CA ILE A 158 -9.34 -16.82 -1.19
C ILE A 158 -8.30 -16.14 -0.29
N LEU A 159 -7.56 -16.90 0.52
CA LEU A 159 -6.58 -16.32 1.45
C LEU A 159 -5.42 -15.65 0.70
N GLY A 160 -4.94 -16.23 -0.40
CA GLY A 160 -3.92 -15.60 -1.25
C GLY A 160 -4.43 -14.31 -1.90
N THR A 161 -5.67 -14.29 -2.39
CA THR A 161 -6.28 -13.08 -2.97
C THR A 161 -6.42 -11.98 -1.92
N ILE A 162 -6.94 -12.32 -0.74
CA ILE A 162 -7.10 -11.38 0.38
C ILE A 162 -5.76 -10.89 0.90
N ALA A 163 -4.74 -11.74 0.93
CA ALA A 163 -3.38 -11.35 1.27
C ALA A 163 -2.84 -10.27 0.33
N GLY A 164 -3.15 -10.37 -0.97
CA GLY A 164 -2.70 -9.41 -1.98
C GLY A 164 -3.54 -8.13 -2.10
N ALA A 165 -4.85 -8.18 -1.79
CA ALA A 165 -5.78 -7.07 -2.01
C ALA A 165 -6.45 -6.54 -0.74
N GLY A 166 -6.25 -7.19 0.41
CA GLY A 166 -6.94 -6.89 1.66
C GLY A 166 -6.69 -5.48 2.20
N GLY A 167 -5.52 -4.90 1.92
CA GLY A 167 -5.24 -3.51 2.28
C GLY A 167 -6.24 -2.55 1.63
N LYS A 168 -6.46 -2.71 0.33
CA LYS A 168 -7.41 -1.87 -0.42
C LYS A 168 -8.85 -2.08 0.04
N LEU A 169 -9.27 -3.33 0.27
CA LEU A 169 -10.61 -3.65 0.79
C LEU A 169 -10.90 -2.94 2.11
N ILE A 170 -9.98 -3.05 3.07
CA ILE A 170 -10.15 -2.43 4.39
C ILE A 170 -10.19 -0.91 4.23
N THR A 171 -9.27 -0.33 3.46
CA THR A 171 -9.27 1.12 3.27
C THR A 171 -10.48 1.64 2.52
N ASP A 172 -11.02 0.90 1.55
CA ASP A 172 -12.23 1.28 0.84
C ASP A 172 -13.45 1.21 1.78
N GLY A 173 -13.53 0.21 2.65
CA GLY A 173 -14.56 0.14 3.69
C GLY A 173 -14.52 1.34 4.64
N ILE A 174 -13.32 1.68 5.14
CA ILE A 174 -13.12 2.85 6.01
C ILE A 174 -13.46 4.14 5.25
N ARG A 175 -12.91 4.35 4.05
CA ARG A 175 -13.17 5.56 3.25
C ARG A 175 -14.65 5.70 2.87
N GLY A 176 -15.32 4.58 2.58
CA GLY A 176 -16.75 4.52 2.32
C GLY A 176 -17.56 5.00 3.51
N GLY A 177 -17.23 4.55 4.73
CA GLY A 177 -17.87 5.00 5.96
C GLY A 177 -17.69 6.51 6.22
N TRP A 178 -16.60 7.10 5.75
CA TRP A 178 -16.34 8.55 5.83
C TRP A 178 -16.88 9.35 4.63
N GLY A 179 -17.49 8.71 3.63
CA GLY A 179 -17.96 9.37 2.41
C GLY A 179 -16.83 9.92 1.51
N ALA A 180 -15.59 9.48 1.72
CA ALA A 180 -14.39 9.93 1.00
C ALA A 180 -13.89 8.89 -0.01
N LEU A 181 -14.76 8.00 -0.48
CA LEU A 181 -14.40 6.95 -1.42
C LEU A 181 -14.21 7.57 -2.82
N PRO A 182 -13.00 7.48 -3.42
CA PRO A 182 -12.71 8.13 -4.70
C PRO A 182 -13.37 7.44 -5.91
N GLY A 183 -14.02 6.29 -5.71
CA GLY A 183 -14.62 5.49 -6.78
C GLY A 183 -15.50 4.37 -6.22
N SER A 184 -15.71 3.33 -7.02
CA SER A 184 -16.38 2.12 -6.54
C SER A 184 -15.46 1.34 -5.59
N ALA A 185 -16.04 0.73 -4.55
CA ALA A 185 -15.29 -0.09 -3.62
C ALA A 185 -14.70 -1.32 -4.34
N GLU A 186 -13.52 -1.77 -3.91
CA GLU A 186 -12.84 -2.93 -4.50
C GLU A 186 -13.70 -4.20 -4.51
N ALA A 187 -14.61 -4.35 -3.53
CA ALA A 187 -15.54 -5.47 -3.45
C ALA A 187 -16.64 -5.44 -4.53
N THR A 188 -16.99 -4.25 -5.04
CA THR A 188 -18.03 -4.07 -6.06
C THR A 188 -17.45 -4.09 -7.47
N ALA A 189 -16.31 -3.42 -7.66
CA ALA A 189 -15.62 -3.34 -8.95
C ALA A 189 -14.14 -3.71 -8.77
N PRO A 190 -13.76 -4.99 -8.93
CA PRO A 190 -12.41 -5.45 -8.65
C PRO A 190 -11.41 -4.78 -9.60
N THR A 191 -10.44 -4.07 -9.04
CA THR A 191 -9.39 -3.41 -9.82
C THR A 191 -8.25 -4.37 -10.11
N PHE A 192 -7.21 -3.86 -10.79
CA PHE A 192 -5.97 -4.61 -11.00
C PHE A 192 -5.43 -5.23 -9.70
N VAL A 193 -5.54 -4.55 -8.56
CA VAL A 193 -5.03 -5.08 -7.28
C VAL A 193 -5.74 -6.37 -6.88
N TRP A 194 -7.07 -6.41 -6.91
CA TRP A 194 -7.79 -7.65 -6.68
C TRP A 194 -7.50 -8.72 -7.73
N ARG A 195 -7.62 -8.37 -9.01
CA ARG A 195 -7.48 -9.34 -10.12
C ARG A 195 -6.10 -9.97 -10.19
N SER A 196 -5.05 -9.16 -10.05
CA SER A 196 -3.67 -9.67 -10.05
C SER A 196 -3.37 -10.51 -8.82
N ALA A 197 -3.96 -10.20 -7.65
CA ALA A 197 -3.80 -11.05 -6.46
C ALA A 197 -4.47 -12.42 -6.66
N ALA A 198 -5.68 -12.43 -7.24
CA ALA A 198 -6.40 -13.66 -7.54
C ALA A 198 -5.65 -14.52 -8.57
N LEU A 199 -5.15 -13.92 -9.64
CA LEU A 199 -4.36 -14.63 -10.65
C LEU A 199 -3.01 -15.11 -10.12
N ALA A 200 -2.33 -14.32 -9.29
CA ALA A 200 -1.10 -14.73 -8.63
C ALA A 200 -1.32 -15.92 -7.69
N ALA A 201 -2.38 -15.88 -6.87
CA ALA A 201 -2.73 -16.98 -5.97
C ALA A 201 -3.12 -18.25 -6.74
N ALA A 202 -3.95 -18.12 -7.77
CA ALA A 202 -4.38 -19.24 -8.61
C ALA A 202 -3.23 -19.82 -9.43
N GLY A 203 -2.38 -18.98 -10.02
CA GLY A 203 -1.20 -19.39 -10.77
C GLY A 203 -0.18 -20.11 -9.88
N TYR A 204 0.13 -19.55 -8.71
CA TYR A 204 1.04 -20.20 -7.76
C TYR A 204 0.53 -21.56 -7.30
N TRP A 205 -0.73 -21.60 -6.82
CA TRP A 205 -1.34 -22.84 -6.34
C TRP A 205 -1.47 -23.88 -7.47
N GLY A 206 -1.93 -23.48 -8.64
CA GLY A 206 -2.13 -24.36 -9.79
C GLY A 206 -0.83 -24.98 -10.29
N VAL A 207 0.20 -24.15 -10.50
CA VAL A 207 1.48 -24.61 -11.07
C VAL A 207 2.31 -25.40 -10.05
N CYS A 208 2.32 -24.97 -8.79
CA CYS A 208 3.14 -25.61 -7.76
C CYS A 208 2.44 -26.79 -7.08
N LYS A 209 1.19 -26.64 -6.66
CA LYS A 209 0.52 -27.63 -5.77
C LYS A 209 -0.39 -28.59 -6.52
N TYR A 210 -1.04 -28.13 -7.59
CA TYR A 210 -1.96 -28.97 -8.35
C TYR A 210 -1.24 -29.79 -9.41
N THR A 211 -0.48 -29.15 -10.31
CA THR A 211 0.20 -29.85 -11.41
C THR A 211 1.61 -30.32 -11.07
N ASN A 212 2.23 -29.78 -10.01
CA ASN A 212 3.63 -30.02 -9.64
C ASN A 212 4.61 -29.79 -10.81
N LEU A 213 4.28 -28.87 -11.73
CA LEU A 213 5.12 -28.56 -12.90
C LEU A 213 6.38 -27.79 -12.52
N LEU A 214 6.27 -26.93 -11.51
CA LEU A 214 7.39 -26.17 -10.96
C LEU A 214 7.52 -26.44 -9.47
N SER A 215 8.76 -26.38 -8.97
CA SER A 215 8.99 -26.33 -7.53
C SER A 215 8.39 -25.06 -6.92
N SER A 216 8.14 -25.10 -5.61
CA SER A 216 7.61 -23.93 -4.87
C SER A 216 8.49 -22.69 -5.02
N GLN A 217 9.80 -22.86 -5.11
CA GLN A 217 10.75 -21.76 -5.28
C GLN A 217 10.65 -21.14 -6.68
N GLU A 218 10.57 -21.96 -7.72
CA GLU A 218 10.45 -21.50 -9.10
C GLU A 218 9.11 -20.82 -9.36
N ALA A 219 8.01 -21.40 -8.86
CA ALA A 219 6.69 -20.80 -8.96
C ALA A 219 6.62 -19.45 -8.20
N ALA A 220 7.26 -19.36 -7.03
CA ALA A 220 7.37 -18.12 -6.27
C ALA A 220 8.15 -17.05 -7.06
N ALA A 221 9.28 -17.43 -7.68
CA ALA A 221 10.04 -16.51 -8.53
C ALA A 221 9.18 -15.98 -9.68
N VAL A 222 8.46 -16.84 -10.40
CA VAL A 222 7.57 -16.42 -11.51
C VAL A 222 6.55 -15.38 -11.05
N VAL A 223 5.86 -15.62 -9.92
CA VAL A 223 4.85 -14.69 -9.41
C VAL A 223 5.47 -13.34 -9.03
N ILE A 224 6.62 -13.35 -8.35
CA ILE A 224 7.34 -12.14 -7.97
C ILE A 224 7.74 -11.36 -9.24
N THR A 225 8.35 -12.04 -10.20
CA THR A 225 8.83 -11.42 -11.45
C THR A 225 7.69 -10.83 -12.27
N VAL A 226 6.59 -11.56 -12.45
CA VAL A 226 5.43 -11.06 -13.21
C VAL A 226 4.85 -9.79 -12.59
N LEU A 227 4.69 -9.77 -11.25
CA LEU A 227 4.16 -8.59 -10.56
C LEU A 227 5.15 -7.41 -10.61
N LEU A 228 6.45 -7.66 -10.43
CA LEU A 228 7.48 -6.62 -10.53
C LEU A 228 7.55 -6.03 -11.95
N LEU A 229 7.56 -6.88 -12.98
CA LEU A 229 7.54 -6.45 -14.38
C LEU A 229 6.32 -5.59 -14.68
N HIS A 230 5.14 -6.00 -14.20
CA HIS A 230 3.95 -5.16 -14.31
C HIS A 230 4.14 -3.81 -13.61
N SER A 231 4.70 -3.77 -12.40
CA SER A 231 4.93 -2.51 -11.68
C SER A 231 5.82 -1.57 -12.50
N ILE A 232 6.94 -2.07 -13.04
CA ILE A 232 7.85 -1.29 -13.90
C ILE A 232 7.12 -0.82 -15.15
N PHE A 233 6.46 -1.73 -15.85
CA PHE A 233 5.78 -1.43 -17.12
C PHE A 233 4.62 -0.44 -16.93
N SER A 234 3.90 -0.53 -15.82
CA SER A 234 2.83 0.41 -15.45
C SER A 234 3.33 1.82 -15.16
N ASP A 235 4.58 1.98 -14.70
CA ASP A 235 5.19 3.29 -14.51
C ASP A 235 5.70 3.87 -15.84
N LEU A 236 6.11 3.03 -16.79
CA LEU A 236 6.64 3.46 -18.09
C LEU A 236 5.54 3.77 -19.12
N VAL A 237 4.56 2.88 -19.27
CA VAL A 237 3.53 2.95 -20.33
C VAL A 237 2.18 3.44 -19.79
N GLY A 238 2.02 3.42 -18.47
CA GLY A 238 0.82 3.83 -17.77
C GLY A 238 -0.05 2.64 -17.31
N PRO A 239 -0.92 2.83 -16.29
CA PRO A 239 -1.61 1.72 -15.63
C PRO A 239 -2.59 0.94 -16.52
N ALA A 240 -3.25 1.62 -17.46
CA ALA A 240 -4.29 1.00 -18.29
C ALA A 240 -3.71 0.08 -19.38
N ALA A 241 -2.57 0.45 -19.97
CA ALA A 241 -1.92 -0.34 -21.01
C ALA A 241 -1.14 -1.54 -20.44
N ALA A 242 -0.69 -1.44 -19.19
CA ALA A 242 0.10 -2.49 -18.52
C ALA A 242 -0.74 -3.61 -17.90
N ASP A 243 -2.07 -3.51 -17.90
CA ASP A 243 -2.94 -4.43 -17.19
C ASP A 243 -3.08 -5.77 -17.93
N PHE A 244 -2.21 -6.73 -17.58
CA PHE A 244 -2.26 -8.11 -18.08
C PHE A 244 -3.47 -8.90 -17.57
N THR A 245 -4.19 -8.41 -16.55
CA THR A 245 -5.37 -9.09 -15.99
C THR A 245 -6.64 -8.78 -16.76
N TYR A 246 -6.63 -7.71 -17.57
CA TYR A 246 -7.78 -7.25 -18.32
C TYR A 246 -8.32 -8.28 -19.34
N PRO A 247 -7.48 -8.97 -20.15
CA PRO A 247 -7.97 -10.00 -21.07
C PRO A 247 -8.65 -11.17 -20.33
N VAL A 248 -8.07 -11.59 -19.19
CA VAL A 248 -8.62 -12.69 -18.38
C VAL A 248 -9.96 -12.28 -17.75
N ALA A 249 -10.06 -11.04 -17.26
CA ALA A 249 -11.32 -10.51 -16.75
C ALA A 249 -12.39 -10.44 -17.84
N ARG A 250 -12.03 -9.95 -19.03
CA ARG A 250 -12.96 -9.87 -20.17
C ARG A 250 -13.46 -11.25 -20.58
N LEU A 251 -12.58 -12.26 -20.60
CA LEU A 251 -12.96 -13.64 -20.86
C LEU A 251 -13.92 -14.17 -19.78
N ALA A 252 -13.61 -13.96 -18.50
CA ALA A 252 -14.47 -14.38 -17.40
C ALA A 252 -15.87 -13.77 -17.52
N HIS A 253 -15.96 -12.45 -17.75
CA HIS A 253 -17.23 -11.76 -17.96
C HIS A 253 -17.99 -12.24 -19.21
N ALA A 254 -17.28 -12.55 -20.30
CA ALA A 254 -17.88 -13.11 -21.50
C ALA A 254 -18.45 -14.53 -21.26
N VAL A 255 -17.74 -15.36 -20.49
CA VAL A 255 -18.17 -16.73 -20.16
C VAL A 255 -19.32 -16.74 -19.16
N THR A 256 -19.30 -15.86 -18.15
CA THR A 256 -20.36 -15.81 -17.13
C THR A 256 -21.57 -14.99 -17.55
N LEU A 257 -21.53 -14.33 -18.71
CA LEU A 257 -22.55 -13.40 -19.19
C LEU A 257 -22.83 -12.23 -18.21
N VAL A 258 -21.88 -11.94 -17.32
CA VAL A 258 -21.99 -10.81 -16.38
C VAL A 258 -21.42 -9.58 -17.07
N PRO A 259 -22.19 -8.49 -17.21
CA PRO A 259 -21.70 -7.28 -17.87
C PRO A 259 -20.47 -6.73 -17.13
N MET A 260 -19.44 -6.34 -17.89
CA MET A 260 -18.28 -5.71 -17.28
C MET A 260 -18.69 -4.39 -16.62
N PRO A 261 -18.26 -4.12 -15.36
CA PRO A 261 -18.45 -2.82 -14.78
C PRO A 261 -17.79 -1.79 -15.69
N SER A 262 -18.56 -0.80 -16.12
CA SER A 262 -18.13 0.24 -17.07
C SER A 262 -17.01 1.10 -16.45
N VAL A 263 -15.77 0.63 -16.53
CA VAL A 263 -14.58 1.42 -16.17
C VAL A 263 -14.40 2.58 -17.16
N ALA A 264 -14.97 2.45 -18.37
CA ALA A 264 -15.00 3.48 -19.40
C ALA A 264 -15.80 4.73 -18.96
N ALA A 265 -16.93 4.59 -18.28
CA ALA A 265 -17.70 5.76 -17.84
C ALA A 265 -17.05 6.50 -16.66
N ALA A 266 -16.44 5.78 -15.72
CA ALA A 266 -15.86 6.39 -14.52
C ALA A 266 -14.50 7.08 -14.76
N GLY A 267 -13.62 6.47 -15.57
CA GLY A 267 -12.30 7.03 -15.89
C GLY A 267 -12.36 8.27 -16.80
N LEU A 268 -13.23 8.25 -17.82
CA LEU A 268 -13.44 9.39 -18.72
C LEU A 268 -14.20 10.53 -18.02
N ALA A 269 -15.13 10.24 -17.10
CA ALA A 269 -15.82 11.27 -16.32
C ALA A 269 -14.95 11.93 -15.25
N ALA A 270 -14.02 11.18 -14.62
CA ALA A 270 -13.09 11.73 -13.64
C ALA A 270 -11.98 12.57 -14.32
N SER A 271 -11.47 12.11 -15.47
CA SER A 271 -10.51 12.85 -16.31
C SER A 271 -11.13 14.14 -16.86
N SER A 272 -12.37 14.09 -17.36
CA SER A 272 -13.05 15.29 -17.89
C SER A 272 -13.40 16.30 -16.80
N LYS A 273 -13.80 15.86 -15.60
CA LYS A 273 -14.03 16.76 -14.45
C LYS A 273 -12.73 17.38 -13.94
N ALA A 274 -11.62 16.64 -13.89
CA ALA A 274 -10.32 17.17 -13.49
C ALA A 274 -9.77 18.17 -14.53
N ALA A 275 -9.90 17.87 -15.83
CA ALA A 275 -9.52 18.77 -16.91
C ALA A 275 -10.38 20.04 -16.93
N LYS A 276 -11.69 19.92 -16.68
CA LYS A 276 -12.61 21.06 -16.59
C LYS A 276 -12.30 21.95 -15.38
N LYS A 277 -12.00 21.36 -14.22
CA LYS A 277 -11.62 22.11 -13.01
C LYS A 277 -10.24 22.79 -13.15
N ALA A 278 -9.30 22.18 -13.87
CA ALA A 278 -8.01 22.78 -14.22
C ALA A 278 -8.17 23.95 -15.21
N ALA A 279 -9.05 23.81 -16.20
CA ALA A 279 -9.37 24.87 -17.16
C ALA A 279 -10.09 26.06 -16.48
N GLU A 280 -11.04 25.81 -15.58
CA GLU A 280 -11.71 26.85 -14.79
C GLU A 280 -10.73 27.59 -13.86
N GLN A 281 -9.76 26.88 -13.25
CA GLN A 281 -8.71 27.52 -12.45
C GLN A 281 -7.70 28.32 -13.28
N GLN A 282 -7.43 27.93 -14.52
CA GLN A 282 -6.59 28.71 -15.44
C GLN A 282 -7.32 29.96 -15.96
N GLN A 283 -8.63 29.87 -16.25
CA GLN A 283 -9.43 31.03 -16.64
C GLN A 283 -9.61 32.03 -15.50
N ALA A 284 -9.81 31.57 -14.26
CA ALA A 284 -9.88 32.46 -13.09
C ALA A 284 -8.55 33.20 -12.83
N LYS A 285 -7.40 32.56 -13.07
CA LYS A 285 -6.08 33.20 -12.96
C LYS A 285 -5.77 34.17 -14.11
N ALA A 286 -6.30 33.92 -15.30
CA ALA A 286 -6.16 34.84 -16.44
C ALA A 286 -7.01 36.10 -16.26
N ALA A 287 -8.24 35.96 -15.75
CA ALA A 287 -9.13 37.11 -15.49
C ALA A 287 -8.60 38.04 -14.39
N ALA A 288 -7.93 37.50 -13.35
CA ALA A 288 -7.34 38.30 -12.28
C ALA A 288 -6.10 39.10 -12.68
N LYS A 289 -5.51 38.84 -13.86
CA LYS A 289 -4.27 39.50 -14.31
C LYS A 289 -4.51 40.71 -15.21
N THR A 290 -5.76 41.00 -15.59
CA THR A 290 -6.13 42.07 -16.53
C THR A 290 -6.66 43.33 -15.84
N THR A 291 -6.73 43.38 -14.51
CA THR A 291 -7.36 44.50 -13.76
C THR A 291 -6.38 45.40 -12.99
N THR A 292 -5.11 45.46 -13.38
CA THR A 292 -4.13 46.37 -12.75
C THR A 292 -3.27 47.08 -13.79
N ALA A 293 -3.82 48.13 -14.38
CA ALA A 293 -3.04 49.20 -15.02
C ALA A 293 -3.88 50.48 -15.14
N GLN A 294 -3.87 51.32 -14.11
CA GLN A 294 -4.06 52.76 -14.29
C GLN A 294 -3.37 53.51 -13.14
N PRO A 295 -2.40 54.40 -13.42
CA PRO A 295 -1.83 55.29 -12.41
C PRO A 295 -2.58 56.63 -12.42
N ALA A 296 -3.01 57.10 -11.26
CA ALA A 296 -3.43 58.49 -11.07
C ALA A 296 -2.86 59.02 -9.76
N VAL A 297 -2.43 60.27 -9.83
CA VAL A 297 -1.47 60.97 -8.98
C VAL A 297 -2.23 61.88 -8.00
N SER A 298 -1.68 62.06 -6.78
CA SER A 298 -1.96 63.16 -5.81
C SER A 298 -3.35 63.14 -5.12
N ALA A 299 -3.59 63.62 -3.89
CA ALA A 299 -2.88 64.51 -2.98
C ALA A 299 -3.32 64.26 -1.52
N ALA A 300 -2.62 64.90 -0.58
CA ALA A 300 -2.71 64.79 0.88
C ALA A 300 -3.89 65.52 1.56
N SER A 301 -4.28 65.05 2.76
CA SER A 301 -4.75 65.80 3.95
C SER A 301 -5.17 64.76 5.02
N SER A 302 -4.48 64.60 6.17
CA SER A 302 -4.56 65.33 7.46
C SER A 302 -5.89 65.24 8.23
N GLY A 303 -5.84 64.75 9.47
CA GLY A 303 -6.89 64.81 10.51
C GLY A 303 -7.30 63.42 11.03
N ALA A 304 -6.74 62.88 12.11
CA ALA A 304 -6.96 63.20 13.54
C ALA A 304 -8.22 62.54 14.18
N ALA A 305 -8.00 62.02 15.39
CA ALA A 305 -8.95 61.75 16.49
C ALA A 305 -9.70 60.39 16.56
N ALA A 306 -9.12 59.50 17.37
CA ALA A 306 -9.66 58.88 18.58
C ALA A 306 -11.17 58.57 18.69
N LYS A 307 -11.48 57.31 19.05
CA LYS A 307 -12.39 56.98 20.16
C LYS A 307 -12.26 55.53 20.64
N GLN A 308 -12.12 55.41 21.96
CA GLN A 308 -12.18 54.20 22.79
C GLN A 308 -13.63 53.65 22.88
N SER A 309 -13.76 52.33 23.07
CA SER A 309 -14.55 51.66 24.12
C SER A 309 -14.25 50.15 24.02
N LEU A 310 -13.72 49.40 25.00
CA LEU A 310 -14.09 49.06 26.39
C LEU A 310 -15.39 48.25 26.56
N ALA A 311 -15.27 47.20 27.39
CA ALA A 311 -16.25 46.24 27.95
C ALA A 311 -16.55 44.99 27.08
N ALA A 312 -16.68 43.75 27.59
CA ALA A 312 -16.58 43.12 28.92
C ALA A 312 -16.50 41.57 28.70
N VAL A 313 -15.60 40.82 29.36
CA VAL A 313 -15.81 39.99 30.57
C VAL A 313 -16.89 38.88 30.49
N ALA A 314 -16.44 37.63 30.20
CA ALA A 314 -16.60 36.35 30.94
C ALA A 314 -18.03 35.74 31.23
N PRO A 315 -18.18 34.52 31.81
CA PRO A 315 -17.44 33.24 31.69
C PRO A 315 -18.36 31.95 31.65
N THR A 316 -17.71 30.76 31.70
CA THR A 316 -18.23 29.42 32.14
C THR A 316 -19.09 28.62 31.13
N LYS A 317 -19.00 27.29 30.99
CA LYS A 317 -18.80 26.22 31.98
C LYS A 317 -18.02 25.01 31.44
N SER A 318 -17.18 24.50 32.34
CA SER A 318 -16.70 23.13 32.46
C SER A 318 -17.86 22.13 32.66
N SER A 319 -17.77 20.95 32.06
CA SER A 319 -18.31 19.73 32.67
C SER A 319 -17.33 18.58 32.54
N THR A 320 -16.78 18.27 33.70
CA THR A 320 -15.96 17.11 34.04
C THR A 320 -16.85 15.87 34.06
N GLY A 321 -16.60 14.91 33.17
CA GLY A 321 -17.21 13.58 33.20
C GLY A 321 -16.19 12.52 33.61
N LYS A 322 -15.96 12.38 34.92
CA LYS A 322 -15.32 11.19 35.49
C LYS A 322 -16.27 10.02 35.24
N ASN A 323 -15.79 8.94 34.62
CA ASN A 323 -16.34 7.62 34.90
C ASN A 323 -15.20 6.63 35.16
N ASN A 324 -15.17 6.27 36.44
CA ASN A 324 -14.34 5.30 37.10
C ASN A 324 -15.03 3.94 36.94
N VAL A 325 -14.39 2.97 36.29
CA VAL A 325 -14.81 1.57 36.37
C VAL A 325 -13.57 0.71 36.59
N ASN A 326 -13.42 0.29 37.85
CA ASN A 326 -13.04 -1.04 38.32
C ASN A 326 -12.43 -1.95 37.23
N GLY A 327 -11.17 -2.38 37.32
CA GLY A 327 -10.67 -3.12 38.47
C GLY A 327 -10.95 -4.62 38.26
N VAL A 328 -10.19 -5.26 37.35
CA VAL A 328 -10.05 -6.72 37.32
C VAL A 328 -8.55 -7.02 37.23
N SER A 329 -8.01 -7.36 38.40
CA SER A 329 -6.70 -7.98 38.57
C SER A 329 -6.78 -9.42 38.10
N LEU A 330 -6.03 -9.80 37.07
CA LEU A 330 -5.68 -11.20 36.81
C LEU A 330 -4.18 -11.36 36.95
N LYS A 331 -3.84 -12.02 38.06
CA LYS A 331 -2.55 -12.55 38.46
C LYS A 331 -2.58 -14.03 38.07
N ALA A 332 -1.67 -14.48 37.21
CA ALA A 332 -1.28 -15.88 37.00
C ALA A 332 -0.08 -15.83 36.05
N ASP A 333 1.14 -15.84 36.57
CA ASP A 333 1.88 -17.02 37.03
C ASP A 333 2.86 -17.49 35.95
N SER A 334 4.11 -17.34 36.33
CA SER A 334 5.30 -17.89 35.74
C SER A 334 5.26 -19.42 35.71
N SER A 335 5.57 -20.02 34.57
CA SER A 335 6.25 -21.32 34.58
C SER A 335 7.17 -21.49 33.37
N THR A 336 8.44 -21.44 33.71
CA THR A 336 9.63 -21.95 33.03
C THR A 336 9.45 -23.37 32.47
N ALA A 337 9.82 -23.59 31.20
CA ALA A 337 10.28 -24.89 30.68
C ALA A 337 11.08 -24.64 29.39
N LYS A 338 12.41 -24.49 29.45
CA LYS A 338 13.45 -25.53 29.31
C LYS A 338 13.28 -26.48 28.10
N ASN A 339 14.19 -26.27 27.14
CA ASN A 339 15.03 -27.25 26.43
C ASN A 339 14.44 -28.60 26.02
N GLY A 340 14.49 -28.86 24.71
CA GLY A 340 14.34 -30.19 24.12
C GLY A 340 15.08 -30.32 22.79
N LYS A 341 16.42 -30.27 22.84
CA LYS A 341 17.33 -30.66 21.76
C LYS A 341 17.22 -32.19 21.60
N GLN A 342 16.75 -32.69 20.46
CA GLN A 342 17.00 -34.08 20.07
C GLN A 342 17.64 -34.15 18.70
N GLU A 343 18.91 -34.52 18.76
CA GLU A 343 19.85 -34.81 17.71
C GLU A 343 20.06 -36.33 17.73
N SER A 344 20.36 -36.90 16.55
CA SER A 344 20.79 -38.30 16.34
C SER A 344 19.65 -39.34 16.26
N LYS A 345 19.68 -40.34 15.36
CA LYS A 345 20.86 -41.08 14.90
C LYS A 345 20.63 -41.73 13.54
N LYS A 346 21.72 -41.74 12.77
CA LYS A 346 22.01 -42.41 11.51
C LYS A 346 22.56 -43.81 11.82
N LYS A 347 22.37 -44.76 10.89
CA LYS A 347 23.01 -46.11 10.77
C LYS A 347 22.50 -47.15 11.79
N LYS A 348 22.24 -48.40 11.43
CA LYS A 348 22.75 -49.29 10.37
C LYS A 348 21.61 -50.16 9.86
#